data_AF-A0A529M673-F1
#
_entry.id   AF-A0A529M673-F1
#
_cell.length_a   1.000
_cell.length_b   1.000
_cell.length_c   1.000
_cell.angle_alpha   90.00
_cell.angle_beta   90.00
_cell.angle_gamma   90.00
#
_symmetry.space_group_name_H-M   'P 1'
#
loop_
_entity.id
_entity.type
_entity.pdbx_description
1 polymer ?
#
loop_
_entity_poly.entity_id
_entity_poly.type
_entity_poly.pdbx_seq_one_letter_code
_entity_poly.pdbx_strand_id
1 'polypeptide(L)'
;RLWTFTNYSGDAGGGVFPQTDSMSYLFLLCLLLPVYTITGYDASAHTSEETLKAAHSVPRAIVSSVVWSSLIGWVMLCAIVLAIPDLAAGAKQGWNVFFATMDAILPVWLKELLYLGILIAQFLCGLATVTSA
;
A
#
# COMPACT_ATOMS: atom_id res chain seq x y z
N ARG A 1 9.33 3.39 -16.83
CA ARG A 1 9.32 3.10 -15.37
C ARG A 1 8.16 2.20 -14.98
N LEU A 2 6.90 2.62 -15.10
CA LEU A 2 5.75 1.78 -14.70
C LEU A 2 5.60 0.46 -15.48
N TRP A 3 6.14 0.41 -16.71
CA TRP A 3 6.07 -0.75 -17.61
C TRP A 3 7.43 -1.45 -17.79
N THR A 4 8.41 -1.11 -16.96
CA THR A 4 9.78 -1.62 -17.05
C THR A 4 10.06 -2.49 -15.83
N PHE A 5 10.38 -3.76 -16.05
CA PHE A 5 10.68 -4.71 -14.98
C PHE A 5 12.18 -4.91 -14.88
N THR A 6 12.73 -4.63 -13.71
CA THR A 6 14.15 -4.84 -13.40
C THR A 6 14.23 -5.66 -12.12
N ASN A 7 15.07 -6.68 -12.14
CA ASN A 7 15.22 -7.59 -11.02
C ASN A 7 16.19 -6.97 -10.00
N TYR A 8 15.64 -6.54 -8.86
CA TYR A 8 16.40 -6.08 -7.68
C TYR A 8 16.29 -7.08 -6.53
N SER A 9 15.99 -8.36 -6.82
CA SER A 9 15.83 -9.39 -5.80
C SER A 9 17.15 -9.71 -5.09
N GLY A 10 17.02 -10.17 -3.84
CA GLY A 10 18.10 -10.28 -2.88
C GLY A 10 18.87 -9.00 -2.64
N ASP A 11 20.19 -9.08 -2.54
CA ASP A 11 20.92 -8.00 -1.89
C ASP A 11 21.14 -6.77 -2.78
N ALA A 12 20.28 -5.79 -2.58
CA ALA A 12 20.77 -4.51 -2.08
C ALA A 12 19.84 -3.95 -0.99
N GLY A 13 20.41 -3.61 0.18
CA GLY A 13 19.75 -2.82 1.24
C GLY A 13 19.15 -3.57 2.44
N GLY A 14 19.35 -4.89 2.58
CA GLY A 14 19.04 -5.62 3.81
C GLY A 14 18.23 -6.91 3.64
N GLY A 15 18.41 -7.67 2.55
CA GLY A 15 17.73 -8.95 2.36
C GLY A 15 16.20 -8.89 2.35
N VAL A 16 15.61 -7.76 1.94
CA VAL A 16 14.16 -7.50 2.01
C VAL A 16 13.34 -8.46 1.14
N PHE A 17 13.87 -8.78 -0.04
CA PHE A 17 13.27 -9.74 -0.97
C PHE A 17 14.22 -10.92 -1.19
N PRO A 18 13.72 -12.17 -1.26
CA PRO A 18 14.56 -13.32 -1.53
C PRO A 18 15.18 -13.24 -2.94
N GLN A 19 16.45 -13.66 -3.09
CA GLN A 19 17.10 -13.79 -4.40
C GLN A 19 16.30 -14.74 -5.29
N THR A 20 16.01 -14.32 -6.53
CA THR A 20 15.39 -15.19 -7.53
C THR A 20 15.73 -14.75 -8.94
N ASP A 21 16.03 -15.71 -9.82
CA ASP A 21 16.24 -15.44 -11.25
C ASP A 21 14.91 -15.37 -12.02
N SER A 22 13.80 -15.80 -11.41
CA SER A 22 12.49 -15.86 -12.06
C SER A 22 11.70 -14.57 -11.87
N MET A 23 11.64 -13.76 -12.94
CA MET A 23 10.89 -12.49 -12.94
C MET A 23 9.39 -12.69 -12.69
N SER A 24 8.80 -13.77 -13.22
CA SER A 24 7.38 -14.07 -13.02
C SER A 24 7.08 -14.43 -11.57
N TYR A 25 7.95 -15.20 -10.94
CA TYR A 25 7.83 -15.51 -9.51
C TYR A 25 7.97 -14.25 -8.65
N LEU A 26 8.98 -13.42 -8.93
CA LEU A 26 9.18 -12.14 -8.24
C LEU A 26 7.96 -11.22 -8.36
N PHE A 27 7.37 -11.14 -9.56
CA PHE A 27 6.17 -10.34 -9.81
C PHE A 27 4.98 -10.82 -8.98
N LEU A 28 4.69 -12.12 -8.98
CA LEU A 28 3.62 -12.71 -8.17
C LEU A 28 3.87 -12.52 -6.67
N LEU A 29 5.12 -12.60 -6.23
CA LEU A 29 5.51 -12.34 -4.85
C LEU A 29 5.23 -10.89 -4.45
N CYS A 30 5.51 -9.93 -5.33
CA CYS A 30 5.21 -8.50 -5.12
C CYS A 30 3.70 -8.22 -5.06
N LEU A 31 2.86 -9.00 -5.75
CA LEU A 31 1.40 -8.89 -5.66
C LEU A 31 0.85 -9.30 -4.28
N LEU A 32 1.63 -10.02 -3.47
CA LEU A 32 1.23 -10.39 -2.12
C LEU A 32 1.16 -9.17 -1.18
N LEU A 33 2.00 -8.17 -1.38
CA LEU A 33 2.03 -6.96 -0.54
C LEU A 33 0.69 -6.20 -0.56
N PRO A 34 0.10 -5.86 -1.74
CA PRO A 34 -1.24 -5.28 -1.80
C PRO A 34 -2.31 -6.12 -1.09
N VAL A 35 -2.24 -7.45 -1.14
CA VAL A 35 -3.22 -8.32 -0.47
C VAL A 35 -3.24 -8.10 1.04
N TYR A 36 -2.08 -7.85 1.66
CA TYR A 36 -2.00 -7.52 3.10
C TYR A 36 -2.55 -6.14 3.46
N THR A 37 -2.81 -5.27 2.49
CA THR A 37 -3.30 -3.90 2.72
C THR A 37 -4.81 -3.74 2.55
N ILE A 38 -5.49 -4.74 1.96
CA ILE A 38 -6.94 -4.73 1.79
C ILE A 38 -7.58 -5.40 3.01
N THR A 39 -7.75 -4.63 4.09
CA THR A 39 -8.34 -5.09 5.36
C THR A 39 -9.63 -4.32 5.68
N GLY A 40 -10.48 -4.87 6.56
CA GLY A 40 -11.69 -4.20 7.05
C GLY A 40 -12.86 -4.09 6.06
N TYR A 41 -12.76 -4.73 4.90
CA TYR A 41 -13.83 -4.72 3.90
C TYR A 41 -15.11 -5.42 4.39
N ASP A 42 -14.97 -6.37 5.32
CA ASP A 42 -16.03 -7.18 5.92
C ASP A 42 -16.68 -6.55 7.15
N ALA A 43 -16.20 -5.40 7.63
CA ALA A 43 -16.82 -4.66 8.74
C ALA A 43 -18.32 -4.36 8.51
N SER A 44 -18.70 -4.18 7.24
CA SER A 44 -20.11 -3.99 6.85
C SER A 44 -21.00 -5.22 7.09
N ALA A 45 -20.42 -6.41 7.23
CA ALA A 45 -21.16 -7.63 7.58
C ALA A 45 -21.48 -7.70 9.07
N HIS A 46 -20.58 -7.20 9.94
CA HIS A 46 -20.78 -7.20 11.39
C HIS A 46 -21.81 -6.17 11.85
N THR A 47 -21.99 -5.09 11.10
CA THR A 47 -22.98 -4.03 11.36
C THR A 47 -24.20 -4.15 10.42
N SER A 48 -24.51 -5.39 10.03
CA SER A 48 -25.59 -5.66 9.08
C SER A 48 -26.97 -5.40 9.69
N GLU A 49 -27.12 -5.48 11.02
CA GLU A 49 -28.37 -5.19 11.72
C GLU A 49 -28.79 -3.72 11.60
N GLU A 50 -27.83 -2.80 11.52
CA GLU A 50 -28.06 -1.36 11.34
C GLU A 50 -28.12 -0.94 9.86
N THR A 51 -27.94 -1.90 8.93
CA THR A 51 -27.85 -1.62 7.49
C THR A 51 -29.21 -1.75 6.80
N LEU A 52 -29.72 -0.64 6.26
CA LEU A 52 -30.90 -0.64 5.40
C LEU A 52 -30.69 -1.55 4.17
N LYS A 53 -31.58 -2.53 3.98
CA LYS A 53 -31.51 -3.54 2.90
C LYS A 53 -30.20 -4.34 2.92
N ALA A 54 -29.78 -4.79 4.11
CA ALA A 54 -28.52 -5.50 4.35
C ALA A 54 -28.16 -6.57 3.29
N ALA A 55 -29.13 -7.40 2.86
CA ALA A 55 -28.91 -8.46 1.85
C ALA A 55 -28.35 -7.96 0.50
N HIS A 56 -28.58 -6.69 0.14
CA HIS A 56 -28.03 -6.09 -1.08
C HIS A 56 -26.95 -5.05 -0.80
N SER A 57 -27.09 -4.29 0.29
CA SER A 57 -26.18 -3.20 0.64
C SER A 57 -24.83 -3.71 1.14
N VAL A 58 -24.81 -4.78 1.96
CA VAL A 58 -23.59 -5.34 2.54
C VAL A 58 -22.67 -5.94 1.46
N PRO A 59 -23.13 -6.83 0.55
CA PRO A 59 -22.26 -7.37 -0.50
C PRO A 59 -21.73 -6.29 -1.45
N ARG A 60 -22.55 -5.28 -1.76
CA ARG A 60 -22.12 -4.14 -2.58
C ARG A 60 -21.07 -3.29 -1.88
N ALA A 61 -21.24 -3.03 -0.58
CA ALA A 61 -20.29 -2.29 0.23
C ALA A 61 -18.93 -3.00 0.22
N ILE A 62 -18.90 -4.30 0.54
CA ILE A 62 -17.68 -5.13 0.50
C ILE A 62 -16.94 -4.98 -0.84
N VAL A 63 -17.62 -5.25 -1.96
CA VAL A 63 -17.00 -5.19 -3.29
C VAL A 63 -16.54 -3.77 -3.63
N SER A 64 -17.36 -2.76 -3.34
CA SER A 64 -17.01 -1.37 -3.63
C SER A 64 -15.81 -0.87 -2.83
N SER A 65 -15.70 -1.27 -1.56
CA SER A 65 -14.57 -0.93 -0.68
C SER A 65 -13.26 -1.51 -1.22
N VAL A 66 -13.28 -2.77 -1.65
CA VAL A 66 -12.11 -3.43 -2.25
C VAL A 66 -11.69 -2.74 -3.54
N VAL A 67 -12.65 -2.41 -4.42
CA VAL A 67 -12.38 -1.74 -5.71
C VAL A 67 -11.77 -0.36 -5.50
N TRP A 68 -12.37 0.47 -4.64
CA TRP A 68 -11.86 1.82 -4.40
C TRP A 68 -10.50 1.81 -3.71
N SER A 69 -10.31 0.94 -2.71
CA SER A 69 -9.01 0.77 -2.04
C SER A 69 -7.93 0.35 -3.04
N SER A 70 -8.22 -0.63 -3.89
CA SER A 70 -7.28 -1.10 -4.93
C SER A 70 -6.92 0.01 -5.92
N LEU A 71 -7.90 0.79 -6.39
CA LEU A 71 -7.68 1.84 -7.37
C LEU A 71 -6.84 3.00 -6.79
N ILE A 72 -7.22 3.49 -5.61
CA ILE A 72 -6.51 4.61 -4.96
C ILE A 72 -5.10 4.18 -4.56
N GLY A 73 -4.96 2.97 -3.99
CA GLY A 73 -3.66 2.40 -3.65
C GLY A 73 -2.76 2.23 -4.87
N TRP A 74 -3.31 1.76 -6.00
CA TRP A 74 -2.56 1.63 -7.24
C TRP A 74 -2.05 2.98 -7.77
N VAL A 75 -2.91 4.02 -7.76
CA VAL A 75 -2.51 5.38 -8.17
C VAL A 75 -1.40 5.92 -7.26
N MET A 76 -1.53 5.73 -5.95
CA MET A 76 -0.51 6.15 -4.98
C MET A 76 0.83 5.45 -5.23
N LEU A 77 0.83 4.13 -5.42
CA LEU A 77 2.05 3.36 -5.73
C LEU A 77 2.69 3.82 -7.05
N CYS A 78 1.89 4.09 -8.08
CA CYS A 78 2.39 4.63 -9.34
C CYS A 78 3.06 6.00 -9.14
N ALA A 79 2.44 6.88 -8.35
CA ALA A 79 3.01 8.20 -8.04
C ALA A 79 4.35 8.08 -7.29
N ILE A 80 4.44 7.21 -6.28
CA ILE A 80 5.69 6.97 -5.54
C ILE A 80 6.78 6.42 -6.47
N VAL A 81 6.48 5.41 -7.29
CA VAL A 81 7.45 4.81 -8.22
C VAL A 81 7.97 5.83 -9.24
N LEU A 82 7.11 6.73 -9.72
CA LEU A 82 7.51 7.81 -10.61
C LEU A 82 8.38 8.85 -9.89
N ALA A 83 8.15 9.07 -8.60
CA ALA A 83 8.87 10.06 -7.80
C ALA A 83 10.27 9.63 -7.36
N ILE A 84 10.57 8.33 -7.28
CA ILE A 84 11.91 7.81 -6.91
C ILE A 84 12.96 8.38 -7.90
N PRO A 85 13.97 9.15 -7.47
CA PRO A 85 14.92 9.74 -8.42
C PRO A 85 15.75 8.69 -9.17
N ASP A 86 16.33 7.73 -8.45
CA ASP A 86 17.12 6.63 -9.00
C ASP A 86 16.71 5.29 -8.38
N LEU A 87 16.29 4.32 -9.20
CA LEU A 87 15.79 3.03 -8.71
C LEU A 87 16.90 2.14 -8.16
N ALA A 88 18.13 2.24 -8.66
CA ALA A 88 19.23 1.40 -8.18
C ALA A 88 19.73 1.85 -6.81
N ALA A 89 19.79 3.16 -6.57
CA ALA A 89 20.03 3.75 -5.26
C ALA A 89 18.84 3.51 -4.32
N GLY A 90 17.61 3.60 -4.83
CA GLY A 90 16.39 3.27 -4.09
C GLY A 90 16.36 1.82 -3.60
N ALA A 91 16.74 0.87 -4.46
CA ALA A 91 16.84 -0.55 -4.08
C ALA A 91 17.80 -0.75 -2.90
N LYS A 92 18.96 -0.07 -2.89
CA LYS A 92 19.93 -0.11 -1.78
C LYS A 92 19.39 0.40 -0.44
N GLN A 93 18.29 1.17 -0.43
CA GLN A 93 17.67 1.65 0.81
C GLN A 93 16.77 0.59 1.48
N GLY A 94 16.42 -0.50 0.77
CA GLY A 94 15.53 -1.53 1.29
C GLY A 94 14.21 -0.95 1.80
N TRP A 95 13.86 -1.25 3.06
CA TRP A 95 12.66 -0.73 3.73
C TRP A 95 12.59 0.80 3.82
N ASN A 96 13.74 1.48 3.76
CA ASN A 96 13.81 2.94 3.88
C ASN A 96 13.56 3.69 2.55
N VAL A 97 13.30 2.97 1.45
CA VAL A 97 13.16 3.59 0.11
C VAL A 97 12.09 4.69 0.08
N PHE A 98 10.98 4.52 0.82
CA PHE A 98 9.93 5.53 0.89
C PHE A 98 10.43 6.82 1.56
N PHE A 99 11.04 6.71 2.74
CA PHE A 99 11.56 7.85 3.48
C PHE A 99 12.67 8.58 2.71
N ALA A 100 13.62 7.82 2.15
CA ALA A 100 14.69 8.37 1.32
C ALA A 100 14.16 9.09 0.08
N THR A 101 13.08 8.59 -0.53
CA THR A 101 12.43 9.25 -1.67
C THR A 101 11.79 10.55 -1.25
N MET A 102 11.07 10.57 -0.12
CA MET A 102 10.44 11.80 0.40
C MET A 102 11.48 12.86 0.75
N ASP A 103 12.59 12.47 1.39
CA ASP A 103 13.69 13.39 1.71
C ASP A 103 14.35 13.98 0.46
N ALA A 104 14.39 13.22 -0.65
CA ALA A 104 14.99 13.67 -1.89
C ALA A 104 14.11 14.64 -2.69
N ILE A 105 12.79 14.59 -2.55
CA ILE A 105 11.85 15.32 -3.42
C ILE A 105 11.01 16.39 -2.70
N LEU A 106 10.74 16.25 -1.40
CA LEU A 106 9.86 17.15 -0.66
C LEU A 106 10.64 18.12 0.23
N PRO A 107 10.22 19.39 0.33
CA PRO A 107 10.71 20.27 1.38
C PRO A 107 10.24 19.76 2.75
N VAL A 108 11.07 19.97 3.77
CA VAL A 108 10.88 19.41 5.13
C VAL A 108 9.47 19.66 5.66
N TRP A 109 8.96 20.89 5.58
CA TRP A 109 7.65 21.23 6.13
C TRP A 109 6.50 20.43 5.49
N LEU A 110 6.57 20.15 4.18
CA LEU A 110 5.52 19.43 3.46
C LEU A 110 5.59 17.93 3.75
N LYS A 111 6.81 17.40 3.86
CA LYS A 111 7.06 16.01 4.27
C LYS A 111 6.48 15.74 5.67
N GLU A 112 6.78 16.59 6.64
CA GLU A 112 6.29 16.44 8.03
C GLU A 112 4.76 16.51 8.10
N LEU A 113 4.13 17.43 7.35
CA LEU A 113 2.67 17.49 7.26
C LEU A 113 2.08 16.21 6.66
N LEU A 114 2.71 15.67 5.62
CA LEU A 114 2.26 14.42 4.99
C LEU A 114 2.41 13.24 5.96
N TYR A 115 3.51 13.15 6.70
CA TYR A 115 3.70 12.11 7.72
C TYR A 115 2.69 12.22 8.86
N LEU A 116 2.37 13.43 9.32
CA LEU A 116 1.32 13.65 10.30
C LEU A 116 -0.05 13.21 9.75
N GLY A 117 -0.35 13.51 8.50
CA GLY A 117 -1.58 13.05 7.83
C GLY A 117 -1.66 11.53 7.75
N ILE A 118 -0.57 10.86 7.36
CA ILE A 118 -0.49 9.39 7.33
C ILE A 118 -0.68 8.81 8.74
N LEU A 119 -0.05 9.39 9.76
CA LEU A 119 -0.19 8.97 11.15
C LEU A 119 -1.64 9.02 11.61
N ILE A 120 -2.33 10.14 11.36
CA ILE A 120 -3.74 10.32 11.72
C ILE A 120 -4.62 9.31 10.96
N ALA A 121 -4.39 9.14 9.65
CA ALA A 121 -5.14 8.18 8.85
C ALA A 121 -4.95 6.75 9.36
N GLN A 122 -3.72 6.33 9.63
CA GLN A 122 -3.40 4.98 10.14
C GLN A 122 -4.00 4.74 11.53
N PHE A 123 -3.98 5.76 12.40
CA PHE A 123 -4.60 5.68 13.71
C PHE A 123 -6.11 5.51 13.63
N LEU A 124 -6.79 6.31 12.80
CA LEU A 124 -8.24 6.22 12.59
C LEU A 124 -8.64 4.87 11.96
N CYS A 125 -7.90 4.40 10.94
CA CYS A 125 -8.13 3.09 10.33
C CYS A 125 -7.92 1.94 11.33
N GLY A 126 -6.89 2.02 12.17
CA GLY A 126 -6.62 1.05 13.23
C GLY A 126 -7.72 1.01 14.28
N LEU A 127 -8.17 2.18 14.76
CA LEU A 127 -9.31 2.31 15.66
C LEU A 127 -10.58 1.69 15.06
N ALA A 128 -10.91 2.05 13.82
CA ALA A 128 -12.09 1.53 13.13
C ALA A 128 -12.08 0.00 13.08
N THR A 129 -10.92 -0.59 12.75
CA THR A 129 -10.75 -2.05 12.70
C THR A 129 -11.05 -2.70 14.06
N VAL A 130 -10.48 -2.17 15.14
CA VAL A 130 -10.68 -2.72 16.50
C VAL A 130 -12.11 -2.52 17.00
N THR A 131 -12.77 -1.42 16.63
CA THR A 131 -14.16 -1.17 17.04
C THR A 131 -15.21 -1.90 16.21
N SER A 132 -14.83 -2.43 15.03
CA SER A 132 -15.73 -3.17 14.13
C SER A 132 -15.75 -4.68 14.34
N ALA A 133 -14.87 -5.20 15.21
CA ALA A 133 -14.80 -6.59 15.65
C ALA A 133 -15.58 -6.77 16.95
#